data_AF-A0A2P5BHH9-F1
#
_entry.id   AF-A0A2P5BHH9-F1
#
_cell.length_a   1.000
_cell.length_b   1.000
_cell.length_c   1.000
_cell.angle_alpha   90.00
_cell.angle_beta   90.00
_cell.angle_gamma   90.00
#
_symmetry.space_group_name_H-M   'P 1'
#
loop_
_entity.id
_entity.type
_entity.pdbx_description
1 polymer ?
#
loop_
_entity_poly.entity_id
_entity_poly.type
_entity_poly.pdbx_seq_one_letter_code
_entity_poly.pdbx_strand_id
1 'polypeptide(L)'
;MYDADLLARAKLMKKIPVVEETEMHERDLFMTLSLLRHTRKHSLVVAVVEKAHLQGIKKYWKHPVEEKEVKRLLEISSEKAYVCDTCKDT
;
A
#
# COMPACT_ATOMS: atom_id res chain seq x y z
N MET A 1 -17.52 12.36 -3.83
CA MET A 1 -17.52 11.22 -2.89
C MET A 1 -16.10 10.76 -2.53
N TYR A 2 -15.08 10.97 -3.37
CA TYR A 2 -13.69 10.55 -3.09
C TYR A 2 -12.84 11.54 -2.27
N ASP A 3 -13.16 12.84 -2.27
CA ASP A 3 -12.31 13.85 -1.63
C ASP A 3 -12.33 13.82 -0.09
N ALA A 4 -13.47 13.47 0.50
CA ALA A 4 -13.61 13.38 1.95
C ALA A 4 -12.73 12.26 2.52
N ASP A 5 -12.61 11.15 1.80
CA ASP A 5 -11.87 9.96 2.21
C ASP A 5 -10.35 10.17 2.06
N LEU A 6 -9.91 10.76 0.95
CA LEU A 6 -8.52 11.20 0.77
C LEU A 6 -8.08 12.21 1.85
N LEU A 7 -8.96 13.15 2.20
CA LEU A 7 -8.70 14.12 3.25
C LEU A 7 -8.66 13.47 4.63
N ALA A 8 -9.56 12.52 4.92
CA ALA A 8 -9.56 11.77 6.16
C ALA A 8 -8.27 10.95 6.32
N ARG A 9 -7.82 10.27 5.27
CA ARG A 9 -6.56 9.53 5.25
C ARG A 9 -5.36 10.43 5.50
N ALA A 10 -5.29 11.57 4.81
CA ALA A 10 -4.23 12.56 5.01
C ALA A 10 -4.20 13.12 6.45
N LYS A 11 -5.37 13.35 7.06
CA LYS A 11 -5.46 13.77 8.46
C LYS A 11 -5.02 12.67 9.43
N LEU A 12 -5.36 11.40 9.14
CA LEU A 12 -4.97 10.26 9.95
C LEU A 12 -3.45 10.03 9.91
N MET A 13 -2.86 10.03 8.71
CA MET A 13 -1.41 9.91 8.53
C MET A 13 -0.65 10.98 9.32
N LYS A 14 -1.11 12.24 9.26
CA LYS A 14 -0.50 13.34 10.01
C LYS A 14 -0.60 13.18 11.54
N LYS A 15 -1.65 12.52 12.03
CA LYS A 15 -1.88 12.34 13.47
C LYS A 15 -1.19 11.12 14.03
N ILE A 16 -0.97 10.09 13.21
CA ILE A 16 -0.46 8.79 13.64
C ILE A 16 0.69 8.37 12.70
N PRO A 17 1.95 8.68 13.06
CA PRO A 17 3.12 8.44 12.20
C PRO A 17 3.27 6.98 11.74
N VAL A 18 2.87 6.02 12.58
CA VAL A 18 2.90 4.59 12.23
C VAL A 18 2.02 4.26 11.01
N VAL A 19 0.93 5.01 10.80
CA VAL A 19 0.04 4.80 9.64
C VAL A 19 0.73 5.23 8.36
N GLU A 20 1.43 6.37 8.37
CA GLU A 20 2.19 6.85 7.22
C GLU A 20 3.33 5.88 6.87
N GLU A 21 4.08 5.43 7.88
CA GLU A 21 5.14 4.42 7.72
C GLU A 21 4.59 3.12 7.14
N THR A 22 3.45 2.65 7.65
CA THR A 22 2.80 1.41 7.18
C THR A 22 2.29 1.56 5.75
N GLU A 23 1.64 2.68 5.40
CA GLU A 23 1.12 2.92 4.06
C GLU A 23 2.25 3.07 3.02
N MET A 24 3.38 3.68 3.39
CA MET A 24 4.57 3.69 2.53
C MET A 24 5.18 2.29 2.37
N HIS A 25 5.31 1.55 3.48
CA HIS A 25 5.83 0.20 3.48
C HIS A 25 5.04 -0.72 2.54
N GLU A 26 3.72 -0.75 2.67
CA GLU A 26 2.84 -1.60 1.87
C GLU A 26 2.86 -1.25 0.38
N ARG A 27 2.86 0.05 0.03
CA ARG A 27 2.95 0.50 -1.36
C ARG A 27 4.26 0.10 -2.01
N ASP A 28 5.38 0.36 -1.33
CA ASP A 28 6.71 0.01 -1.84
C ASP A 28 6.88 -1.51 -1.98
N LEU A 29 6.34 -2.28 -1.04
CA LEU A 29 6.31 -3.73 -1.07
C LEU A 29 5.52 -4.24 -2.28
N PHE A 30 4.30 -3.73 -2.49
CA PHE A 30 3.46 -4.09 -3.64
C PHE A 30 4.13 -3.79 -4.98
N MET A 31 4.72 -2.58 -5.14
CA MET A 31 5.42 -2.19 -6.36
C MET A 31 6.62 -3.10 -6.64
N THR A 32 7.42 -3.39 -5.61
CA THR A 32 8.58 -4.29 -5.74
C THR A 32 8.14 -5.68 -6.20
N LEU A 33 7.09 -6.23 -5.59
CA LEU A 33 6.61 -7.57 -5.90
C LEU A 33 6.03 -7.66 -7.31
N SER A 34 5.34 -6.61 -7.74
CA SER A 34 4.88 -6.46 -9.12
C SER A 34 6.04 -6.50 -10.09
N LEU A 35 7.14 -5.76 -9.84
CA LEU A 35 8.33 -5.79 -10.68
C LEU A 35 9.02 -7.15 -10.68
N LEU A 36 9.21 -7.78 -9.52
CA LEU A 36 9.81 -9.11 -9.39
C LEU A 36 9.02 -10.19 -10.15
N ARG A 37 7.70 -10.07 -10.21
CA ARG A 37 6.86 -10.97 -11.00
C ARG A 37 7.13 -10.85 -12.51
N HIS A 38 7.44 -9.65 -12.99
CA HIS A 38 7.77 -9.41 -14.40
C HIS A 38 9.22 -9.81 -14.74
N THR A 39 10.18 -9.58 -13.83
CA THR A 39 11.59 -9.99 -14.05
C THR A 39 11.77 -11.51 -14.09
N ARG A 40 10.88 -12.28 -13.45
CA ARG A 40 10.86 -13.74 -13.59
C ARG A 40 10.46 -14.22 -14.99
N LYS A 41 9.74 -13.40 -15.76
CA LYS A 41 9.23 -13.74 -17.09
C LYS A 41 10.09 -13.20 -18.23
N HIS A 42 10.82 -12.11 -17.98
CA HIS A 42 11.58 -11.39 -18.98
C HIS A 42 13.02 -11.21 -18.52
N SER A 43 13.97 -11.42 -19.43
CA SER A 43 15.41 -11.29 -19.15
C SER A 43 15.87 -9.85 -18.91
N LEU A 44 15.06 -8.86 -19.30
CA LEU A 44 15.35 -7.44 -19.16
C LEU A 44 14.06 -6.68 -18.84
N VAL A 45 14.08 -5.93 -17.75
CA VAL A 45 12.97 -5.08 -17.31
C VAL A 45 13.52 -3.71 -16.96
N VAL A 46 12.90 -2.67 -17.49
CA VAL A 46 13.16 -1.28 -17.12
C VAL A 46 11.88 -0.73 -16.52
N ALA A 47 11.97 -0.14 -15.33
CA ALA A 47 10.85 0.46 -14.63
C ALA A 47 11.10 1.94 -14.39
N VAL A 48 10.11 2.76 -14.73
CA VAL A 48 10.09 4.18 -14.35
C VAL A 48 9.32 4.27 -13.04
N VAL A 49 9.98 4.77 -11.99
CA VAL A 49 9.40 4.90 -10.66
C VAL A 49 9.65 6.31 -10.13
N GLU A 50 8.73 6.82 -9.32
CA GLU A 50 8.96 8.08 -8.64
C GLU A 50 10.09 7.96 -7.60
N LYS A 51 10.81 9.07 -7.37
CA LYS A 51 11.95 9.11 -6.44
C LYS A 51 11.58 8.68 -5.03
N ALA A 52 10.35 8.99 -4.58
CA ALA A 52 9.86 8.64 -3.26
C ALA A 52 9.89 7.12 -2.99
N HIS A 53 9.70 6.30 -4.01
CA HIS A 53 9.59 4.84 -3.89
C HIS A 53 10.90 4.09 -4.11
N LEU A 54 11.92 4.75 -4.67
CA LEU A 54 13.17 4.12 -5.07
C LEU A 54 13.87 3.39 -3.90
N GLN A 55 13.85 3.98 -2.70
CA GLN A 55 14.52 3.40 -1.53
C GLN A 55 13.79 2.16 -1.01
N GLY A 56 12.46 2.20 -0.89
CA GLY A 56 11.67 1.04 -0.49
C GLY A 56 11.78 -0.09 -1.51
N ILE A 57 11.74 0.22 -2.81
CA ILE A 57 11.91 -0.79 -3.85
C ILE A 57 13.28 -1.49 -3.74
N LYS A 58 14.35 -0.74 -3.54
CA LYS A 58 15.69 -1.32 -3.31
C LYS A 58 15.76 -2.19 -2.05
N LYS A 59 15.08 -1.79 -0.97
CA LYS A 59 15.02 -2.54 0.29
C LYS A 59 14.38 -3.92 0.11
N TYR A 60 13.27 -3.99 -0.63
CA TYR A 60 12.51 -5.23 -0.82
C TYR A 60 12.99 -6.08 -2.01
N TRP A 61 13.82 -5.53 -2.91
CA TRP A 61 14.25 -6.21 -4.15
C TRP A 61 14.92 -7.58 -3.93
N LYS A 62 15.65 -7.75 -2.82
CA LYS A 62 16.40 -8.98 -2.51
C LYS A 62 15.74 -9.86 -1.43
N HIS A 63 14.58 -9.45 -0.90
CA HIS A 63 13.87 -10.25 0.07
C HIS A 63 12.90 -11.18 -0.66
N PRO A 64 12.98 -12.52 -0.48
CA PRO A 64 12.01 -13.44 -1.01
C PRO A 64 10.72 -13.29 -0.21
N VAL A 65 9.94 -12.29 -0.58
CA VAL A 65 8.59 -12.09 -0.05
C VAL A 65 7.69 -13.14 -0.70
N GLU A 66 6.98 -13.91 0.13
CA GLU A 66 6.11 -14.98 -0.35
C GLU A 66 4.94 -14.41 -1.18
N GLU A 67 4.50 -15.13 -2.22
CA GLU A 67 3.34 -14.71 -3.04
C GLU A 67 2.07 -14.49 -2.19
N LYS A 68 1.99 -15.14 -1.02
CA LYS A 68 0.93 -14.95 -0.03
C LYS A 68 0.90 -13.53 0.55
N GLU A 69 2.04 -12.87 0.72
CA GLU A 69 2.12 -11.49 1.20
C GLU A 69 1.52 -10.50 0.19
N VAL A 70 1.78 -10.71 -1.11
CA VAL A 70 1.15 -9.91 -2.18
C VAL A 70 -0.37 -10.05 -2.14
N LYS A 71 -0.88 -11.27 -1.96
CA LYS A 71 -2.33 -11.53 -1.94
C LYS A 71 -3.00 -10.82 -0.78
N ARG A 72 -2.39 -10.82 0.41
CA ARG A 72 -2.90 -10.06 1.56
C ARG A 72 -2.97 -8.56 1.31
N LEU A 73 -2.01 -7.97 0.59
CA LEU A 73 -2.06 -6.54 0.23
C LEU A 73 -3.21 -6.19 -0.73
N LEU A 74 -3.72 -7.17 -1.48
CA LEU A 74 -4.81 -7.00 -2.42
C LEU A 74 -6.18 -7.37 -1.84
N GLU A 75 -6.19 -8.01 -0.66
CA GLU A 75 -7.41 -8.35 0.06
C GLU A 75 -7.96 -7.09 0.73
N ILE A 76 -9.04 -6.55 0.18
CA ILE A 76 -9.84 -5.57 0.88
C ILE A 76 -10.61 -6.33 1.96
N SER A 77 -10.30 -6.07 3.24
CA SER A 77 -11.11 -6.55 4.35
C SER A 77 -12.58 -6.18 4.10
N SER A 78 -13.43 -7.19 3.97
CA SER A 78 -14.87 -7.01 3.76
C SER A 78 -15.63 -6.71 5.06
N GLU A 79 -14.92 -6.55 6.18
CA GLU A 79 -15.55 -6.09 7.41
C GLU A 79 -16.09 -4.69 7.16
N LYS A 80 -17.42 -4.62 7.09
CA LYS A 80 -18.19 -3.39 6.92
C LYS A 80 -17.57 -2.33 7.83
N ALA A 81 -17.18 -1.21 7.24
CA ALA A 81 -16.86 -0.01 7.99
C ALA A 81 -17.95 0.14 9.07
N TYR A 82 -17.55 0.13 10.34
CA TYR A 82 -18.48 0.39 11.44
C TYR A 82 -19.03 1.80 11.21
N VAL A 83 -20.21 1.88 10.60
CA VAL A 83 -21.02 3.08 10.61
C VAL A 83 -21.36 3.29 12.08
N CYS A 84 -20.91 4.41 12.63
CA CYS A 84 -21.28 4.82 13.98
C CYS A 84 -22.79 5.04 14.00
N ASP A 85 -23.55 4.03 14.42
CA ASP A 85 -25.02 4.05 14.44
C ASP A 85 -25.59 5.14 15.37
N THR A 86 -24.76 5.78 16.20
CA THR A 86 -25.16 6.84 17.13
C THR A 86 -25.24 8.24 16.51
N CYS A 87 -24.95 8.42 15.21
CA CYS A 87 -25.06 9.74 14.56
C CYS A 87 -26.39 9.97 13.83
N LYS A 88 -27.44 9.16 14.08
CA LYS A 88 -28.73 9.30 13.39
C LYS A 88 -29.76 10.20 14.07
N ASP A 89 -29.53 10.67 15.28
CA ASP A 89 -30.49 11.52 15.99
C ASP A 89 -29.83 12.81 16.48
N THR A 90 -29.84 13.85 15.63
CA THR A 90 -29.93 15.25 16.07
C THR A 90 -30.62 16.07 15.00
#